data_AF-A0A6G2DXL1-F1
#
_entry.id   AF-A0A6G2DXL1-F1
#
_cell.length_a   1.000
_cell.length_b   1.000
_cell.length_c   1.000
_cell.angle_alpha   90.00
_cell.angle_beta   90.00
_cell.angle_gamma   90.00
#
_symmetry.space_group_name_H-M   'P 1'
#
loop_
_entity.id
_entity.type
_entity.pdbx_description
1 polymer ?
#
loop_
_entity_poly.entity_id
_entity_poly.type
_entity_poly.pdbx_seq_one_letter_code
_entity_poly.pdbx_strand_id
1 'polypeptide(L)'
;IIIDRFHLVQLAGRALDNCRISILKQLDKQSQEYKIMKSHWKLFHKKAEDLHPEEVVFLRGVKQYMTRQNAVDLITSKFSKFAEVYQTY
;
A
#
# COMPACT_ATOMS: atom_id res chain seq x y z
N ILE A 1 28.88 -11.38 7.91
CA ILE A 1 27.50 -10.90 8.15
C ILE A 1 26.56 -11.91 7.50
N ILE A 2 25.84 -12.71 8.29
CA ILE A 2 24.83 -13.64 7.76
C ILE A 2 23.53 -12.84 7.65
N ILE A 3 23.09 -12.56 6.43
CA ILE A 3 21.77 -11.95 6.19
C ILE A 3 20.79 -13.10 5.99
N ASP A 4 19.96 -13.35 6.99
CA ASP A 4 18.90 -14.36 6.94
C ASP A 4 17.70 -13.86 6.10
N ARG A 5 16.94 -14.78 5.49
CA ARG A 5 15.73 -14.50 4.71
C ARG A 5 14.74 -13.59 5.45
N PHE A 6 14.60 -13.74 6.76
CA PHE A 6 13.77 -12.86 7.58
C PHE A 6 14.22 -11.40 7.53
N HIS A 7 15.53 -11.16 7.59
CA HIS A 7 16.10 -9.81 7.54
C HIS A 7 15.91 -9.17 6.16
N LEU A 8 15.95 -9.95 5.07
CA LEU A 8 15.66 -9.46 3.72
C LEU A 8 14.20 -9.01 3.57
N VAL A 9 13.25 -9.81 4.04
CA VAL A 9 11.81 -9.46 3.99
C VAL A 9 11.53 -8.22 4.84
N GLN A 10 12.14 -8.11 6.02
CA GLN A 10 12.03 -6.92 6.85
C GLN A 10 12.60 -5.67 6.18
N LEU A 11 13.74 -5.79 5.49
CA LEU A 11 14.37 -4.68 4.80
C LEU A 11 13.49 -4.18 3.64
N ALA A 12 12.93 -5.10 2.84
CA ALA A 12 12.00 -4.78 1.76
C ALA A 12 10.74 -4.10 2.30
N GLY A 13 10.15 -4.63 3.38
CA GLY A 13 8.97 -4.03 4.01
C GLY A 13 9.22 -2.61 4.51
N ARG A 14 10.38 -2.36 5.14
CA ARG A 14 10.78 -1.01 5.59
C ARG A 14 11.00 -0.06 4.41
N ALA A 15 11.55 -0.54 3.29
CA ALA A 15 11.73 0.28 2.09
C ALA A 15 10.36 0.72 1.52
N LEU A 16 9.40 -0.20 1.45
CA LEU A 16 8.03 0.08 1.04
C LEU A 16 7.34 1.08 1.98
N ASP A 17 7.45 0.86 3.30
CA ASP A 17 6.90 1.76 4.32
C ASP A 17 7.48 3.18 4.22
N ASN A 18 8.79 3.31 4.01
CA ASN A 18 9.47 4.59 3.86
C ASN A 18 9.00 5.32 2.59
N CYS A 19 8.87 4.60 1.47
CA CYS A 19 8.34 5.15 0.23
C CYS A 19 6.89 5.64 0.43
N ARG A 20 6.05 4.84 1.10
CA ARG A 20 4.67 5.21 1.46
C ARG A 20 4.63 6.51 2.27
N ILE A 21 5.43 6.61 3.32
CA ILE A 21 5.45 7.79 4.21
C ILE A 21 5.94 9.03 3.46
N SER A 22 6.94 8.88 2.59
CA SER A 22 7.44 9.99 1.76
C SER A 22 6.34 10.56 0.87
N ILE A 23 5.56 9.70 0.21
CA ILE A 23 4.44 10.11 -0.63
C ILE A 23 3.33 10.71 0.23
N LEU A 24 2.94 10.03 1.32
CA LEU A 24 1.87 10.46 2.22
C LEU A 24 2.05 11.90 2.73
N LYS A 25 3.30 12.32 3.02
CA LYS A 25 3.62 13.67 3.49
C LYS A 25 3.36 14.76 2.44
N GLN A 26 3.34 14.41 1.16
CA GLN A 26 3.13 15.34 0.04
C GLN A 26 1.66 15.44 -0.38
N LEU A 27 0.80 14.55 0.13
CA LEU A 27 -0.60 14.49 -0.25
C LEU A 27 -1.47 15.40 0.61
N ASP A 28 -2.51 15.94 -0.01
CA ASP A 28 -3.57 16.64 0.70
C ASP A 28 -4.33 15.67 1.62
N LYS A 29 -4.63 16.10 2.85
CA LYS A 29 -5.25 15.24 3.88
C LYS A 29 -6.68 14.81 3.53
N GLN A 30 -7.36 15.54 2.65
CA GLN A 30 -8.72 15.22 2.19
C GLN A 30 -8.71 14.28 0.99
N SER A 31 -7.59 14.18 0.27
CA SER A 31 -7.44 13.28 -0.88
C SER A 31 -7.72 11.82 -0.51
N GLN A 32 -8.28 11.11 -1.48
CA GLN A 32 -8.58 9.69 -1.35
C GLN A 32 -7.29 8.87 -1.14
N GLU A 33 -6.22 9.27 -1.81
CA GLU A 33 -4.92 8.61 -1.76
C GLU A 33 -4.28 8.75 -0.39
N TYR A 34 -4.34 9.95 0.20
CA TYR A 34 -3.88 10.13 1.58
C TYR A 34 -4.63 9.20 2.53
N LYS A 35 -5.95 9.11 2.39
CA LYS A 35 -6.78 8.25 3.23
C LYS A 35 -6.41 6.78 3.06
N ILE A 36 -6.23 6.29 1.84
CA ILE A 36 -5.79 4.91 1.56
C ILE A 36 -4.40 4.66 2.16
N MET A 37 -3.42 5.50 1.82
CA MET A 37 -2.03 5.36 2.27
C MET A 37 -1.85 5.50 3.78
N LYS A 38 -2.75 6.22 4.47
CA LYS A 38 -2.72 6.36 5.93
C LYS A 38 -3.48 5.27 6.66
N SER A 39 -4.75 5.04 6.31
CA SER A 39 -5.67 4.20 7.10
C SER A 39 -5.66 2.74 6.68
N HIS A 40 -5.32 2.45 5.41
CA HIS A 40 -5.33 1.10 4.85
C HIS A 40 -3.92 0.66 4.42
N TRP A 41 -2.89 1.18 5.08
CA TRP A 41 -1.50 0.90 4.75
C TRP A 41 -1.12 -0.58 4.79
N LYS A 42 -1.81 -1.38 5.61
CA LYS A 42 -1.60 -2.83 5.72
C LYS A 42 -1.97 -3.58 4.43
N LEU A 43 -2.77 -2.98 3.55
CA LEU A 43 -3.12 -3.59 2.26
C LEU A 43 -1.87 -3.82 1.40
N PHE A 44 -0.87 -2.94 1.49
CA PHE A 44 0.39 -3.08 0.74
C PHE A 44 1.30 -4.20 1.27
N HIS A 45 0.97 -4.86 2.38
CA HIS A 45 1.71 -6.01 2.89
C HIS A 45 0.92 -7.32 2.78
N LYS A 46 -0.31 -7.26 2.24
CA LYS A 46 -1.09 -8.45 1.97
C LYS A 46 -0.59 -9.12 0.69
N LYS A 47 -0.66 -10.44 0.66
CA LYS A 47 -0.47 -11.19 -0.57
C LYS A 47 -1.62 -10.89 -1.52
N ALA A 48 -1.38 -11.04 -2.82
CA ALA A 48 -2.40 -10.82 -3.85
C ALA A 48 -3.67 -11.69 -3.62
N GLU A 49 -3.50 -12.93 -3.15
CA GLU A 49 -4.59 -13.85 -2.78
C GLU A 49 -5.53 -13.28 -1.68
N ASP A 50 -4.98 -12.46 -0.77
CA ASP A 50 -5.70 -11.89 0.38
C ASP A 50 -6.35 -10.52 0.08
N LEU A 51 -6.15 -9.97 -1.12
CA LEU A 51 -6.76 -8.71 -1.54
C LEU A 51 -8.22 -8.91 -1.99
N HIS A 52 -8.64 -10.16 -2.22
CA HIS A 52 -10.02 -10.55 -2.57
C HIS A 52 -10.67 -9.56 -3.57
N PRO A 53 -10.26 -9.59 -4.84
CA PRO A 53 -10.68 -8.61 -5.85
C PRO A 53 -12.19 -8.58 -6.08
N GLU A 54 -12.90 -9.65 -5.73
CA GLU A 54 -14.36 -9.77 -5.86
C GLU A 54 -15.14 -9.14 -4.69
N GLU A 55 -14.50 -8.91 -3.53
CA GLU A 55 -15.18 -8.47 -2.32
C GLU A 55 -15.18 -6.93 -2.21
N VAL A 56 -16.33 -6.31 -2.54
CA VAL A 56 -16.53 -4.88 -2.31
C VAL A 56 -16.81 -4.63 -0.83
N VAL A 57 -15.88 -3.92 -0.17
CA VAL A 57 -15.99 -3.59 1.25
C VAL A 57 -16.08 -2.08 1.46
N PHE A 58 -16.73 -1.67 2.55
CA PHE A 58 -16.72 -0.27 2.95
C PHE A 58 -15.39 0.07 3.65
N LEU A 59 -14.52 0.83 2.98
CA LEU A 59 -13.26 1.30 3.54
C LEU A 59 -13.51 2.52 4.43
N ARG A 60 -13.77 2.30 5.73
CA ARG A 60 -14.16 3.36 6.70
C ARG A 60 -13.26 4.59 6.71
N GLY A 61 -11.95 4.44 6.54
CA GLY A 61 -11.00 5.56 6.47
C GLY A 61 -11.05 6.36 5.16
N VAL A 62 -11.50 5.74 4.08
CA VAL A 62 -11.69 6.34 2.75
C VAL A 62 -13.11 6.87 2.58
N LYS A 63 -14.08 6.30 3.32
CA LYS A 63 -15.54 6.54 3.26
C LYS A 63 -16.15 6.17 1.90
N GLN A 64 -15.66 5.09 1.29
CA GLN A 64 -16.12 4.62 -0.01
C GLN A 64 -16.21 3.10 -0.03
N TYR A 65 -17.10 2.58 -0.86
CA TYR A 65 -17.16 1.16 -1.21
C TYR A 65 -16.20 0.89 -2.36
N MET A 66 -15.23 0.02 -2.13
CA MET A 66 -14.32 -0.48 -3.16
C MET A 66 -13.71 -1.80 -2.72
N THR A 67 -13.14 -2.53 -3.66
CA THR A 67 -12.39 -3.75 -3.36
C THR A 67 -11.02 -3.37 -2.81
N ARG A 68 -10.38 -4.26 -2.03
CA ARG A 68 -9.03 -3.96 -1.50
C ARG A 68 -8.02 -3.87 -2.65
N GLN A 69 -8.22 -4.67 -3.70
CA GLN A 69 -7.43 -4.60 -4.93
C GLN A 69 -7.53 -3.22 -5.59
N ASN A 70 -8.74 -2.68 -5.78
CA ASN A 70 -8.92 -1.36 -6.38
C ASN A 70 -8.21 -0.26 -5.57
N ALA A 71 -8.18 -0.37 -4.24
CA ALA A 71 -7.46 0.58 -3.40
C ALA A 71 -5.94 0.51 -3.62
N VAL A 72 -5.37 -0.68 -3.83
CA VAL A 72 -3.96 -0.85 -4.18
C VAL A 72 -3.70 -0.32 -5.59
N ASP A 73 -4.52 -0.69 -6.56
CA ASP A 73 -4.38 -0.29 -7.97
C ASP A 73 -4.45 1.23 -8.16
N LEU A 74 -5.30 1.91 -7.39
CA LEU A 74 -5.40 3.37 -7.42
C LEU A 74 -4.11 4.04 -6.98
N ILE A 75 -3.41 3.47 -6.00
CA ILE A 75 -2.13 4.01 -5.52
C ILE A 75 -1.00 3.66 -6.48
N THR A 76 -0.93 2.42 -6.95
CA THR A 76 0.15 1.99 -7.87
C THR A 76 0.04 2.65 -9.24
N SER A 77 -1.18 2.89 -9.75
CA SER A 77 -1.39 3.65 -10.98
C SER A 77 -1.02 5.13 -10.85
N LYS A 78 -1.30 5.75 -9.70
CA LYS A 78 -1.04 7.18 -9.48
C LYS A 78 0.43 7.48 -9.15
N PHE A 79 1.10 6.58 -8.44
CA PHE A 79 2.47 6.78 -7.98
C PHE A 79 3.39 5.71 -8.57
N SER A 80 3.95 5.97 -9.76
CA SER A 80 4.85 5.05 -10.46
C SER A 80 6.02 4.59 -9.58
N LYS A 81 6.65 5.53 -8.85
CA LYS A 81 7.73 5.21 -7.90
C LYS A 81 7.29 4.26 -6.78
N PHE A 82 6.03 4.38 -6.32
CA PHE A 82 5.50 3.44 -5.32
C PHE A 82 5.26 2.07 -5.95
N ALA A 83 4.73 2.03 -7.17
CA ALA A 83 4.49 0.78 -7.90
C ALA A 83 5.80 0.00 -8.12
N GLU A 84 6.89 0.66 -8.52
CA GLU A 84 8.20 0.03 -8.68
C GLU A 84 8.69 -0.63 -7.37
N VAL A 85 8.59 0.10 -6.25
CA VAL A 85 8.98 -0.42 -4.93
C VAL A 85 8.07 -1.57 -4.51
N TYR A 86 6.76 -1.47 -4.81
CA TYR A 86 5.78 -2.50 -4.46
C TYR A 86 5.95 -3.79 -5.27
N GLN A 87 6.33 -3.72 -6.55
CA GLN A 87 6.60 -4.90 -7.38
C GLN A 87 7.91 -5.61 -7.01
N THR A 88 8.82 -4.89 -6.35
CA THR A 88 10.10 -5.45 -5.87
C THR A 88 9.97 -6.07 -4.47
N TYR A 89 8.87 -5.81 -3.78
CA TYR A 89 8.55 -6.29 -2.43
C TYR A 89 7.83 -7.65 -2.46
#